data_AF-A0A8H7HJJ6-F1
#
_entry.id   AF-A0A8H7HJJ6-F1
#
_cell.length_a   1.000
_cell.length_b   1.000
_cell.length_c   1.000
_cell.angle_alpha   90.00
_cell.angle_beta   90.00
_cell.angle_gamma   90.00
#
_symmetry.space_group_name_H-M   'P 1'
#
loop_
_entity.id
_entity.type
_entity.pdbx_description
1 polymer ?
#
loop_
_entity_poly.entity_id
_entity_poly.type
_entity_poly.pdbx_seq_one_letter_code
_entity_poly.pdbx_strand_id
1 'polypeptide(L)'
;MVSKHLAVTALFLGVVLGAPAQTRHSCSNVQLVHAAGTTENGLGLVGAPLAEALASAIPGTTSYAIPYNTGPEYFETVKEGARNTEAYLAEQSTLCPNQHFVLSGYSKGAMVMHKTDLPDGIKSKILTVLVFGDPYREFGRANTWPINSPSVNSSPREGSTSAQNVASFCNKGDEFCDPAGASLGPHLAYRDDGRGRIEGCVRDDVNVKVTPDDALETRQPVSGEDRTSLFFTTIVLSAPADLTSRQSSDCSAVQLVHAAGTGEVGLGIVGTPLASALASAIPGTTSYSVSYSTIAEYVVTVQAGASTTANYLSTQSSRCPNQKFILSGYSKGAMVVHGTELDDSVKSKIMSVLVFGDPLRSMQIATWPIDSPSVNLTPKDGKAGTQNVASFCNDGDMFCDPPGTLIPHLMYPMDGSIEAAAKFAKANA
;
A
#
# COMPACT_ATOMS: atom_id res chain seq x y z
N MET A 1 -36.19 -72.21 14.97
CA MET A 1 -37.12 -71.44 15.82
C MET A 1 -36.53 -70.07 16.04
N VAL A 2 -37.34 -69.05 15.74
CA VAL A 2 -37.00 -67.63 15.75
C VAL A 2 -36.78 -67.15 17.18
N SER A 3 -35.74 -66.37 17.43
CA SER A 3 -35.71 -65.45 18.57
C SER A 3 -35.23 -64.08 18.08
N LYS A 4 -36.12 -63.09 18.23
CA LYS A 4 -35.92 -61.68 17.92
C LYS A 4 -35.35 -60.95 19.13
N HIS A 5 -35.01 -59.67 18.91
CA HIS A 5 -34.69 -58.58 19.85
C HIS A 5 -33.18 -58.30 19.96
N LEU A 6 -32.66 -57.07 19.83
CA LEU A 6 -33.23 -55.75 19.56
C LEU A 6 -32.04 -54.89 19.11
N ALA A 7 -32.05 -54.29 17.91
CA ALA A 7 -31.02 -53.34 17.51
C ALA A 7 -31.37 -51.97 18.10
N VAL A 8 -30.55 -51.48 19.02
CA VAL A 8 -30.63 -50.11 19.54
C VAL A 8 -29.90 -49.19 18.57
N THR A 9 -30.65 -48.45 17.77
CA THR A 9 -30.10 -47.40 16.91
C THR A 9 -29.83 -46.17 17.78
N ALA A 10 -28.57 -45.92 18.13
CA ALA A 10 -28.17 -44.67 18.78
C ALA A 10 -28.23 -43.53 17.75
N LEU A 11 -29.21 -42.65 17.90
CA LEU A 11 -29.32 -41.42 17.10
C LEU A 11 -28.33 -40.39 17.67
N PHE A 12 -27.17 -40.23 17.03
CA PHE A 12 -26.30 -39.08 17.30
C PHE A 12 -26.94 -37.84 16.65
N LEU A 13 -27.59 -37.00 17.47
CA LEU A 13 -27.89 -35.63 17.09
C LEU A 13 -26.56 -34.87 16.98
N GLY A 14 -26.01 -34.80 15.76
CA GLY A 14 -24.95 -33.85 15.44
C GLY A 14 -25.53 -32.45 15.52
N VAL A 15 -25.28 -31.74 16.61
CA VAL A 15 -25.46 -30.29 16.65
C VAL A 15 -24.37 -29.71 15.75
N VAL A 16 -24.74 -29.39 14.52
CA VAL A 16 -23.93 -28.52 13.67
C VAL A 16 -24.00 -27.14 14.32
N LEU A 17 -22.98 -26.79 15.10
CA LEU A 17 -22.72 -25.41 15.46
C LEU A 17 -22.41 -24.70 14.13
N GLY A 18 -23.42 -24.03 13.57
CA GLY A 18 -23.22 -23.16 12.42
C GLY A 18 -22.12 -22.18 12.77
N ALA A 19 -21.10 -22.09 11.92
CA ALA A 19 -20.18 -20.97 11.92
C ALA A 19 -20.99 -19.66 11.92
N PRO A 20 -20.52 -18.59 12.60
CA PRO A 20 -21.22 -17.33 12.55
C PRO A 20 -21.39 -16.94 11.09
N ALA A 21 -22.64 -16.74 10.67
CA ALA A 21 -22.93 -16.22 9.34
C ALA A 21 -22.17 -14.89 9.19
N GLN A 22 -21.30 -14.80 8.19
CA GLN A 22 -20.89 -13.48 7.69
C GLN A 22 -22.17 -12.70 7.43
N THR A 23 -22.28 -11.53 8.06
CA THR A 23 -23.45 -10.66 8.02
C THR A 23 -23.88 -10.47 6.57
N ARG A 24 -25.07 -10.97 6.22
CA ARG A 24 -25.74 -10.68 4.94
C ARG A 24 -25.76 -9.15 4.78
N HIS A 25 -25.36 -8.66 3.61
CA HIS A 25 -25.33 -7.24 3.28
C HIS A 25 -26.71 -6.59 3.49
N SER A 26 -26.90 -5.96 4.65
CA SER A 26 -28.09 -5.14 4.89
C SER A 26 -27.89 -3.80 4.19
N CYS A 27 -28.72 -3.51 3.19
CA CYS A 27 -28.79 -2.18 2.61
C CYS A 27 -29.09 -1.16 3.73
N SER A 28 -28.44 -0.01 3.64
CA SER A 28 -28.71 1.16 4.46
C SER A 28 -28.88 2.37 3.54
N ASN A 29 -29.56 3.41 4.01
CA ASN A 29 -29.67 4.64 3.23
C ASN A 29 -28.29 5.27 3.02
N VAL A 30 -27.43 5.21 4.05
CA VAL A 30 -26.06 5.71 4.03
C VAL A 30 -25.12 4.65 4.58
N GLN A 31 -23.99 4.42 3.91
CA GLN A 31 -22.90 3.58 4.41
C GLN A 31 -21.56 4.31 4.37
N LEU A 32 -20.82 4.28 5.47
CA LEU A 32 -19.42 4.66 5.52
C LEU A 32 -18.56 3.54 4.89
N VAL A 33 -17.74 3.87 3.90
CA VAL A 33 -16.73 2.98 3.33
C VAL A 33 -15.36 3.59 3.63
N HIS A 34 -14.57 2.94 4.48
CA HIS A 34 -13.35 3.52 5.05
C HIS A 34 -12.09 2.69 4.75
N ALA A 35 -11.03 3.36 4.32
CA ALA A 35 -9.68 2.81 4.20
C ALA A 35 -8.82 3.27 5.38
N ALA A 36 -8.39 2.31 6.21
CA ALA A 36 -7.56 2.58 7.39
C ALA A 36 -6.14 3.04 7.03
N GLY A 37 -5.39 3.55 8.00
CA GLY A 37 -4.00 3.97 7.85
C GLY A 37 -2.99 2.82 7.93
N THR A 38 -1.70 3.18 7.88
CA THR A 38 -0.60 2.19 7.86
C THR A 38 -0.54 1.40 9.16
N THR A 39 -0.43 0.08 9.04
CA THR A 39 -0.44 -0.94 10.11
C THR A 39 -1.74 -1.06 10.90
N GLU A 40 -2.83 -0.43 10.45
CA GLU A 40 -4.13 -0.52 11.10
C GLU A 40 -4.97 -1.71 10.63
N ASN A 41 -5.94 -2.12 11.44
CA ASN A 41 -6.92 -3.17 11.12
C ASN A 41 -8.35 -2.63 11.20
N GLY A 42 -9.24 -3.18 10.38
CA GLY A 42 -10.66 -2.80 10.39
C GLY A 42 -10.85 -1.32 10.07
N LEU A 43 -11.69 -0.64 10.85
CA LEU A 43 -11.95 0.80 10.68
C LEU A 43 -10.83 1.70 11.22
N GLY A 44 -9.84 1.15 11.93
CA GLY A 44 -8.70 1.92 12.44
C GLY A 44 -9.06 3.04 13.42
N LEU A 45 -8.08 3.90 13.67
CA LEU A 45 -8.09 5.01 14.64
C LEU A 45 -9.11 6.09 14.28
N VAL A 46 -9.33 6.33 12.99
CA VAL A 46 -10.23 7.39 12.49
C VAL A 46 -11.58 6.83 12.05
N GLY A 47 -11.62 5.71 11.35
CA GLY A 47 -12.87 5.19 10.79
C GLY A 47 -13.87 4.73 11.86
N ALA A 48 -13.39 4.21 13.00
CA ALA A 48 -14.27 3.77 14.09
C ALA A 48 -15.06 4.93 14.73
N PRO A 49 -14.44 6.01 15.24
CA PRO A 49 -15.18 7.15 15.77
C PRO A 49 -15.99 7.88 14.68
N LEU A 50 -15.53 7.88 13.42
CA LEU A 50 -16.30 8.42 12.29
C LEU A 50 -17.59 7.63 12.05
N ALA A 51 -17.54 6.30 12.10
CA ALA A 51 -18.72 5.45 11.97
C ALA A 51 -19.73 5.73 13.08
N GLU A 52 -19.28 5.88 14.33
CA GLU A 52 -20.13 6.23 15.47
C GLU A 52 -20.78 7.61 15.31
N ALA A 53 -20.01 8.61 14.89
CA ALA A 53 -20.51 9.97 14.66
C ALA A 53 -21.57 9.99 13.54
N LEU A 54 -21.32 9.28 12.43
CA LEU A 54 -22.27 9.16 11.33
C LEU A 54 -23.56 8.45 11.74
N ALA A 55 -23.46 7.33 12.48
CA ALA A 55 -24.63 6.61 12.98
C ALA A 55 -25.46 7.42 13.99
N SER A 56 -24.81 8.27 14.78
CA SER A 56 -25.48 9.19 15.70
C SER A 56 -26.20 10.33 14.97
N ALA A 57 -25.55 10.93 13.97
CA ALA A 57 -26.13 12.03 13.20
C ALA A 57 -27.22 11.55 12.23
N ILE A 58 -27.08 10.35 11.66
CA ILE A 58 -27.97 9.76 10.67
C ILE A 58 -28.28 8.32 11.12
N PRO A 59 -29.35 8.13 11.91
CA PRO A 59 -29.74 6.81 12.40
C PRO A 59 -29.91 5.80 11.27
N GLY A 60 -29.34 4.60 11.45
CA GLY A 60 -29.35 3.54 10.43
C GLY A 60 -28.15 3.56 9.48
N THR A 61 -27.20 4.50 9.63
CA THR A 61 -25.93 4.46 8.90
C THR A 61 -25.13 3.21 9.28
N THR A 62 -24.63 2.49 8.28
CA THR A 62 -23.74 1.33 8.46
C THR A 62 -22.30 1.69 8.09
N SER A 63 -21.34 0.81 8.39
CA SER A 63 -19.94 1.00 8.03
C SER A 63 -19.32 -0.25 7.40
N TYR A 64 -18.30 -0.04 6.58
CA TYR A 64 -17.50 -1.06 5.91
C TYR A 64 -16.04 -0.62 5.91
N ALA A 65 -15.17 -1.48 6.43
CA ALA A 65 -13.72 -1.31 6.35
C ALA A 65 -13.20 -1.99 5.08
N ILE A 66 -12.49 -1.26 4.24
CA ILE A 66 -11.90 -1.79 3.01
C ILE A 66 -10.80 -2.79 3.40
N PRO A 67 -10.92 -4.08 3.02
CA PRO A 67 -9.85 -5.04 3.26
C PRO A 67 -8.71 -4.75 2.28
N TYR A 68 -7.54 -4.40 2.79
CA TYR A 68 -6.31 -4.30 1.99
C TYR A 68 -5.10 -4.42 2.90
N ASN A 69 -3.93 -4.67 2.33
CA ASN A 69 -2.70 -4.72 3.12
C ASN A 69 -2.29 -3.30 3.59
N THR A 70 -2.57 -3.00 4.86
CA THR A 70 -2.19 -1.75 5.51
C THR A 70 -0.71 -1.68 5.89
N GLY A 71 0.11 -2.69 5.60
CA GLY A 71 1.54 -2.71 5.90
C GLY A 71 2.33 -1.54 5.27
N PRO A 72 3.63 -1.39 5.61
CA PRO A 72 4.44 -0.24 5.21
C PRO A 72 4.85 -0.23 3.73
N GLU A 73 4.44 -1.21 2.92
CA GLU A 73 4.52 -1.10 1.46
C GLU A 73 3.45 -0.10 0.98
N TYR A 74 3.71 0.84 0.06
CA TYR A 74 2.70 1.84 -0.36
C TYR A 74 2.31 1.79 -1.84
N PHE A 75 3.12 1.18 -2.71
CA PHE A 75 2.88 1.26 -4.15
C PHE A 75 1.81 0.28 -4.62
N GLU A 76 1.93 -1.00 -4.27
CA GLU A 76 0.96 -2.02 -4.70
C GLU A 76 -0.25 -2.08 -3.78
N THR A 77 -0.04 -1.91 -2.49
CA THR A 77 -1.12 -1.97 -1.50
C THR A 77 -2.09 -0.80 -1.57
N VAL A 78 -1.66 0.42 -1.95
CA VAL A 78 -2.60 1.53 -2.21
C VAL A 78 -3.45 1.23 -3.44
N LYS A 79 -2.88 0.62 -4.49
CA LYS A 79 -3.65 0.17 -5.66
C LYS A 79 -4.60 -0.99 -5.31
N GLU A 80 -4.17 -1.90 -4.45
CA GLU A 80 -5.01 -2.98 -3.93
C GLU A 80 -6.21 -2.41 -3.18
N GLY A 81 -5.99 -1.47 -2.26
CA GLY A 81 -7.07 -0.78 -1.56
C GLY A 81 -8.04 -0.09 -2.52
N ALA A 82 -7.53 0.56 -3.57
CA ALA A 82 -8.37 1.23 -4.56
C ALA A 82 -9.23 0.23 -5.34
N ARG A 83 -8.62 -0.84 -5.88
CA ARG A 83 -9.35 -1.92 -6.58
C ARG A 83 -10.40 -2.59 -5.69
N ASN A 84 -10.08 -2.82 -4.42
CA ASN A 84 -11.02 -3.43 -3.48
C ASN A 84 -12.18 -2.48 -3.15
N THR A 85 -11.92 -1.16 -3.09
CA THR A 85 -12.97 -0.13 -2.97
C THR A 85 -13.89 -0.12 -4.19
N GLU A 86 -13.31 -0.15 -5.40
CA GLU A 86 -14.04 -0.19 -6.68
C GLU A 86 -14.93 -1.43 -6.78
N ALA A 87 -14.37 -2.61 -6.52
CA ALA A 87 -15.08 -3.88 -6.56
C ALA A 87 -16.24 -3.91 -5.55
N TYR A 88 -15.98 -3.47 -4.32
CA TYR A 88 -17.00 -3.42 -3.27
C TYR A 88 -18.15 -2.49 -3.65
N LEU A 89 -17.86 -1.26 -4.09
CA LEU A 89 -18.90 -0.29 -4.43
C LEU A 89 -19.71 -0.72 -5.66
N ALA A 90 -19.11 -1.42 -6.62
CA ALA A 90 -19.81 -1.97 -7.77
C ALA A 90 -20.79 -3.08 -7.38
N GLU A 91 -20.34 -4.03 -6.55
CA GLU A 91 -21.18 -5.10 -6.02
C GLU A 91 -22.32 -4.52 -5.16
N GLN A 92 -21.98 -3.66 -4.20
CA GLN A 92 -22.92 -3.09 -3.26
C GLN A 92 -23.95 -2.18 -3.96
N SER A 93 -23.55 -1.43 -4.99
CA SER A 93 -24.46 -0.62 -5.80
C SER A 93 -25.46 -1.44 -6.62
N THR A 94 -25.13 -2.70 -6.91
CA THR A 94 -26.04 -3.65 -7.60
C THR A 94 -27.04 -4.24 -6.61
N LEU A 95 -26.57 -4.61 -5.41
CA LEU A 95 -27.42 -5.15 -4.34
C LEU A 95 -28.35 -4.10 -3.73
N CYS A 96 -27.87 -2.87 -3.59
CA CYS A 96 -28.57 -1.76 -2.96
C CYS A 96 -28.59 -0.53 -3.89
N PRO A 97 -29.46 -0.51 -4.93
CA PRO A 97 -29.46 0.55 -5.94
C PRO A 97 -29.65 1.97 -5.39
N ASN A 98 -30.40 2.12 -4.30
CA ASN A 98 -30.70 3.42 -3.67
C ASN A 98 -29.76 3.79 -2.52
N GLN A 99 -28.80 2.92 -2.18
CA GLN A 99 -27.84 3.20 -1.11
C GLN A 99 -26.85 4.27 -1.56
N HIS A 100 -26.58 5.21 -0.64
CA HIS A 100 -25.59 6.25 -0.80
C HIS A 100 -24.38 5.98 0.09
N PHE A 101 -23.23 6.54 -0.28
CA PHE A 101 -21.97 6.25 0.40
C PHE A 101 -21.26 7.51 0.88
N VAL A 102 -20.63 7.40 2.04
CA VAL A 102 -19.59 8.32 2.50
C VAL A 102 -18.26 7.58 2.35
N LEU A 103 -17.35 8.12 1.55
CA LEU A 103 -16.01 7.54 1.41
C LEU A 103 -15.06 8.21 2.40
N SER A 104 -14.17 7.43 2.99
CA SER A 104 -13.20 7.97 3.92
C SER A 104 -11.86 7.25 3.88
N GLY A 105 -10.78 7.98 4.17
CA GLY A 105 -9.44 7.42 4.25
C GLY A 105 -8.57 8.16 5.26
N TYR A 106 -7.77 7.43 6.03
CA TYR A 106 -6.79 8.02 6.94
C TYR A 106 -5.36 7.69 6.50
N SER A 107 -4.49 8.70 6.41
CA SER A 107 -3.07 8.53 6.05
C SER A 107 -2.92 7.77 4.73
N LYS A 108 -2.35 6.57 4.73
CA LYS A 108 -2.32 5.66 3.56
C LYS A 108 -3.71 5.43 2.94
N GLY A 109 -4.77 5.35 3.74
CA GLY A 109 -6.14 5.23 3.27
C GLY A 109 -6.64 6.46 2.51
N ALA A 110 -6.13 7.66 2.80
CA ALA A 110 -6.42 8.84 1.99
C ALA A 110 -5.85 8.71 0.56
N MET A 111 -4.64 8.13 0.46
CA MET A 111 -4.03 7.80 -0.84
C MET A 111 -4.85 6.76 -1.60
N VAL A 112 -5.46 5.78 -0.88
CA VAL A 112 -6.40 4.82 -1.47
C VAL A 112 -7.60 5.56 -2.09
N MET A 113 -8.18 6.54 -1.38
CA MET A 113 -9.29 7.34 -1.93
C MET A 113 -8.87 8.08 -3.20
N HIS A 114 -7.70 8.72 -3.20
CA HIS A 114 -7.18 9.37 -4.40
C HIS A 114 -6.99 8.44 -5.60
N LYS A 115 -6.62 7.19 -5.33
CA LYS A 115 -6.30 6.18 -6.35
C LYS A 115 -7.55 5.45 -6.88
N THR A 116 -8.65 5.50 -6.15
CA THR A 116 -9.92 4.84 -6.49
C THR A 116 -10.56 5.52 -7.71
N ASP A 117 -10.85 4.75 -8.76
CA ASP A 117 -11.52 5.23 -9.96
C ASP A 117 -12.87 4.54 -10.17
N LEU A 118 -13.94 5.33 -10.08
CA LEU A 118 -15.31 4.84 -10.15
C LEU A 118 -16.02 5.32 -11.43
N PRO A 119 -16.92 4.50 -12.01
CA PRO A 119 -17.80 4.96 -13.08
C PRO A 119 -18.78 6.02 -12.56
N ASP A 120 -19.23 6.92 -13.44
CA ASP A 120 -20.07 8.09 -13.09
C ASP A 120 -21.35 7.71 -12.31
N GLY A 121 -21.96 6.57 -12.62
CA GLY A 121 -23.17 6.07 -11.95
C GLY A 121 -22.94 5.61 -10.50
N ILE A 122 -21.70 5.26 -10.13
CA ILE A 122 -21.33 5.03 -8.72
C ILE A 122 -20.89 6.35 -8.08
N LYS A 123 -20.12 7.18 -8.80
CA LYS A 123 -19.72 8.52 -8.31
C LYS A 123 -20.92 9.38 -7.92
N SER A 124 -22.07 9.24 -8.60
CA SER A 124 -23.31 9.97 -8.26
C SER A 124 -23.95 9.51 -6.94
N LYS A 125 -23.59 8.34 -6.42
CA LYS A 125 -24.05 7.82 -5.12
C LYS A 125 -23.14 8.22 -3.96
N ILE A 126 -21.98 8.82 -4.25
CA ILE A 126 -21.05 9.29 -3.23
C ILE A 126 -21.48 10.67 -2.75
N LEU A 127 -21.84 10.78 -1.47
CA LEU A 127 -22.33 12.03 -0.89
C LEU A 127 -21.20 13.00 -0.56
N THR A 128 -20.12 12.44 -0.01
CA THR A 128 -18.92 13.18 0.38
C THR A 128 -17.72 12.24 0.51
N VAL A 129 -16.51 12.81 0.39
CA VAL A 129 -15.24 12.12 0.67
C VAL A 129 -14.53 12.83 1.83
N LEU A 130 -14.21 12.08 2.88
CA LEU A 130 -13.58 12.59 4.11
C LEU A 130 -12.21 11.95 4.30
N VAL A 131 -11.13 12.70 4.06
CA VAL A 131 -9.77 12.21 4.30
C VAL A 131 -9.07 12.94 5.43
N PHE A 132 -8.22 12.21 6.15
CA PHE A 132 -7.51 12.69 7.33
C PHE A 132 -6.02 12.40 7.19
N GLY A 133 -5.17 13.38 7.48
CA GLY A 133 -3.72 13.20 7.39
C GLY A 133 -3.28 12.82 5.98
N ASP A 134 -3.92 13.40 4.96
CA ASP A 134 -3.75 13.02 3.56
C ASP A 134 -2.36 13.39 3.00
N PRO A 135 -1.51 12.40 2.69
CA PRO A 135 -0.16 12.68 2.17
C PRO A 135 -0.17 13.43 0.83
N TYR A 136 -1.21 13.28 0.01
CA TYR A 136 -1.26 13.91 -1.31
C TYR A 136 -1.61 15.40 -1.27
N ARG A 137 -1.99 15.92 -0.10
CA ARG A 137 -2.21 17.36 0.12
C ARG A 137 -0.95 18.19 -0.14
N GLU A 138 0.23 17.67 0.17
CA GLU A 138 1.50 18.40 0.02
C GLU A 138 2.09 18.35 -1.39
N PHE A 139 1.78 17.31 -2.17
CA PHE A 139 2.52 17.02 -3.40
C PHE A 139 2.00 17.69 -4.66
N GLY A 140 1.00 18.58 -4.56
CA GLY A 140 0.46 19.29 -5.73
C GLY A 140 0.00 18.37 -6.87
N ARG A 141 -0.26 17.09 -6.58
CA ARG A 141 -0.74 16.12 -7.56
C ARG A 141 -2.15 16.49 -7.98
N ALA A 142 -2.53 16.10 -9.19
CA ALA A 142 -3.92 16.17 -9.63
C ALA A 142 -4.78 15.39 -8.63
N ASN A 143 -5.53 16.13 -7.81
CA ASN A 143 -6.42 15.57 -6.80
C ASN A 143 -7.61 14.90 -7.51
N THR A 144 -7.41 13.67 -7.97
CA THR A 144 -8.51 12.81 -8.42
C THR A 144 -9.26 12.34 -7.19
N TRP A 145 -10.57 12.50 -7.22
CA TRP A 145 -11.46 12.06 -6.16
C TRP A 145 -12.52 11.13 -6.75
N PRO A 146 -12.91 10.08 -6.03
CA PRO A 146 -13.92 9.12 -6.46
C PRO A 146 -15.34 9.67 -6.31
N ILE A 147 -15.58 10.92 -6.74
CA ILE A 147 -16.86 11.64 -6.65
C ILE A 147 -17.02 12.56 -7.88
N ASN A 148 -18.27 12.80 -8.29
CA ASN A 148 -18.57 13.72 -9.39
C ASN A 148 -18.34 15.18 -8.95
N SER A 149 -17.70 15.95 -9.83
CA SER A 149 -17.46 17.39 -9.64
C SER A 149 -16.87 17.73 -8.25
N PRO A 150 -15.66 17.22 -7.91
CA PRO A 150 -15.09 17.40 -6.59
C PRO A 150 -14.81 18.89 -6.30
N SER A 151 -15.31 19.35 -5.16
CA SER A 151 -15.11 20.68 -4.58
C SER A 151 -14.46 20.47 -3.21
N VAL A 152 -13.15 20.70 -3.14
CA VAL A 152 -12.30 20.31 -2.00
C VAL A 152 -12.22 21.43 -0.98
N ASN A 153 -12.53 21.09 0.28
CA ASN A 153 -12.16 21.88 1.45
C ASN A 153 -10.82 21.37 2.00
N SER A 154 -9.75 22.12 1.77
CA SER A 154 -8.41 21.79 2.27
C SER A 154 -8.10 22.40 3.64
N SER A 155 -9.02 23.17 4.23
CA SER A 155 -8.92 23.72 5.59
C SER A 155 -10.27 23.63 6.33
N PRO A 156 -10.84 22.41 6.43
CA PRO A 156 -12.13 22.22 7.07
C PRO A 156 -12.07 22.62 8.55
N ARG A 157 -12.95 23.54 8.95
CA ARG A 157 -13.18 23.93 10.36
C ARG A 157 -14.31 23.05 10.94
N GLU A 158 -14.87 23.41 12.10
CA GLU A 158 -16.04 22.72 12.71
C GLU A 158 -17.34 22.75 11.86
N GLY A 159 -17.26 23.13 10.58
CA GLY A 159 -18.36 23.07 9.61
C GLY A 159 -17.83 23.02 8.18
N SER A 160 -18.54 22.30 7.32
CA SER A 160 -18.40 22.45 5.87
C SER A 160 -19.30 23.59 5.41
N THR A 161 -18.92 24.26 4.31
CA THR A 161 -19.92 25.03 3.56
C THR A 161 -20.57 24.05 2.59
N SER A 162 -21.89 24.10 2.44
CA SER A 162 -22.70 23.17 1.62
C SER A 162 -22.33 23.11 0.12
N ALA A 163 -21.32 23.85 -0.30
CA ALA A 163 -20.75 23.88 -1.64
C ALA A 163 -19.55 22.93 -1.84
N GLN A 164 -19.06 22.28 -0.78
CA GLN A 164 -17.89 21.39 -0.81
C GLN A 164 -18.34 19.94 -0.56
N ASN A 165 -17.81 18.99 -1.33
CA ASN A 165 -18.16 17.57 -1.24
C ASN A 165 -16.93 16.67 -0.99
N VAL A 166 -15.78 17.29 -0.73
CA VAL A 166 -14.58 16.62 -0.25
C VAL A 166 -13.99 17.46 0.88
N ALA A 167 -13.69 16.83 2.02
CA ALA A 167 -12.97 17.46 3.12
C ALA A 167 -11.64 16.74 3.35
N SER A 168 -10.53 17.48 3.22
CA SER A 168 -9.19 17.01 3.53
C SER A 168 -8.72 17.64 4.84
N PHE A 169 -8.86 16.89 5.92
CA PHE A 169 -8.48 17.30 7.27
C PHE A 169 -6.97 17.16 7.44
N CYS A 170 -6.35 18.28 7.80
CA CYS A 170 -4.95 18.32 8.15
C CYS A 170 -4.73 19.11 9.45
N ASN A 171 -4.24 18.43 10.47
CA ASN A 171 -3.88 19.04 11.73
C ASN A 171 -2.60 19.86 11.57
N LYS A 172 -2.56 21.04 12.21
CA LYS A 172 -1.35 21.86 12.20
C LYS A 172 -0.20 21.10 12.85
N GLY A 173 0.94 21.05 12.18
CA GLY A 173 2.13 20.32 12.62
C GLY A 173 2.15 18.84 12.22
N ASP A 174 1.09 18.32 11.59
CA ASP A 174 1.04 16.96 11.05
C ASP A 174 2.09 16.81 9.94
N GLU A 175 3.09 15.97 10.21
CA GLU A 175 4.20 15.77 9.27
C GLU A 175 3.82 15.13 7.94
N PHE A 176 2.60 14.61 7.77
CA PHE A 176 2.16 13.94 6.55
C PHE A 176 1.38 14.84 5.60
N CYS A 177 0.69 15.88 6.09
CA CYS A 177 -0.23 16.66 5.27
C CYS A 177 -0.10 18.19 5.43
N ASP A 178 0.62 18.65 6.47
CA ASP A 178 0.88 20.06 6.72
C ASP A 178 2.28 20.38 6.19
N PRO A 179 2.43 21.24 5.17
CA PRO A 179 3.75 21.59 4.62
C PRO A 179 4.73 22.19 5.65
N ALA A 180 4.24 22.69 6.79
CA ALA A 180 5.04 23.17 7.91
C ALA A 180 5.13 22.14 9.06
N GLY A 181 4.65 20.92 8.84
CA GLY A 181 4.57 19.82 9.77
C GLY A 181 5.92 19.15 10.01
N ALA A 182 6.12 18.69 11.25
CA ALA A 182 7.35 18.04 11.68
C ALA A 182 7.13 17.07 12.85
N SER A 183 5.87 16.67 13.09
CA SER A 183 5.52 15.78 14.20
C SER A 183 4.48 14.74 13.83
N LEU A 184 4.73 13.50 14.24
CA LEU A 184 3.78 12.39 14.20
C LEU A 184 2.59 12.60 15.16
N GLY A 185 2.77 13.39 16.23
CA GLY A 185 1.75 13.59 17.26
C GLY A 185 0.42 14.12 16.70
N PRO A 186 0.42 15.26 15.99
CA PRO A 186 -0.77 15.78 15.31
C PRO A 186 -1.39 14.81 14.29
N HIS A 187 -0.59 13.96 13.65
CA HIS A 187 -1.08 12.94 12.72
C HIS A 187 -1.88 11.83 13.41
N LEU A 188 -1.51 11.46 14.63
CA LEU A 188 -2.21 10.43 15.41
C LEU A 188 -3.43 10.99 16.17
N ALA A 189 -3.60 12.31 16.18
CA ALA A 189 -4.62 12.99 16.97
C ALA A 189 -6.01 13.07 16.30
N TYR A 190 -6.15 12.66 15.03
CA TYR A 190 -7.43 12.78 14.31
C TYR A 190 -8.60 12.00 14.93
N ARG A 191 -8.34 10.98 15.75
CA ARG A 191 -9.41 10.32 16.51
C ARG A 191 -10.20 11.31 17.35
N ASP A 192 -9.49 12.20 18.02
CA ASP A 192 -10.05 13.10 19.03
C ASP A 192 -10.37 14.47 18.39
N ASP A 193 -9.48 14.98 17.53
CA ASP A 193 -9.68 16.26 16.81
C ASP A 193 -10.70 16.17 15.67
N GLY A 194 -10.80 15.00 15.04
CA GLY A 194 -11.68 14.77 13.90
C GLY A 194 -13.14 14.69 14.33
N ARG A 195 -13.44 14.12 15.50
CA ARG A 195 -14.82 13.84 15.95
C ARG A 195 -15.73 15.07 15.93
N GLY A 196 -15.29 16.20 16.49
CA GLY A 196 -16.07 17.45 16.49
C GLY A 196 -16.19 18.09 15.10
N ARG A 197 -15.16 17.96 14.26
CA ARG A 197 -15.15 18.51 12.88
C ARG A 197 -15.99 17.67 11.91
N ILE A 198 -16.08 16.37 12.16
CA ILE A 198 -16.91 15.40 11.44
C ILE A 198 -18.39 15.68 11.68
N GLU A 199 -18.81 15.89 12.94
CA GLU A 199 -20.22 16.15 13.28
C GLU A 199 -20.78 17.39 12.54
N GLY A 200 -19.95 18.42 12.31
CA GLY A 200 -20.30 19.59 11.50
C GLY A 200 -20.43 19.31 10.00
N CYS A 201 -19.47 18.58 9.41
CA CYS A 201 -19.51 18.24 7.98
C CYS A 201 -20.67 17.27 7.64
N VAL A 202 -20.98 16.34 8.54
CA VAL A 202 -22.06 15.36 8.36
C VAL A 202 -23.44 16.01 8.43
N ARG A 203 -23.66 16.97 9.35
CA ARG A 203 -24.96 17.62 9.53
C ARG A 203 -25.39 18.49 8.35
N ASP A 204 -24.46 19.18 7.70
CA ASP A 204 -24.80 20.19 6.69
C ASP A 204 -24.84 19.62 5.26
N ASP A 205 -24.05 18.58 4.93
CA ASP A 205 -23.98 18.02 3.56
C ASP A 205 -24.80 16.76 3.33
N VAL A 206 -24.90 15.88 4.34
CA VAL A 206 -25.53 14.57 4.19
C VAL A 206 -27.02 14.64 4.49
N ASN A 207 -27.41 15.42 5.51
CA ASN A 207 -28.81 15.54 5.93
C ASN A 207 -29.68 16.33 4.94
N VAL A 208 -29.08 17.16 4.08
CA VAL A 208 -29.79 17.94 3.03
C VAL A 208 -30.01 17.11 1.75
N LYS A 209 -29.17 16.10 1.49
CA LYS A 209 -29.19 15.29 0.26
C LYS A 209 -29.99 13.99 0.40
N VAL A 210 -30.28 13.57 1.63
CA VAL A 210 -31.20 12.46 1.90
C VAL A 210 -32.61 13.03 2.02
N THR A 211 -33.38 13.01 0.94
CA THR A 211 -34.80 13.40 0.99
C THR A 211 -35.61 12.40 1.82
N PRO A 212 -36.61 12.83 2.63
CA PRO A 212 -37.42 11.95 3.45
C PRO A 212 -38.32 10.93 2.72
N ASP A 213 -38.30 10.86 1.38
CA ASP A 213 -39.26 10.06 0.61
C ASP A 213 -38.89 8.57 0.43
N ASP A 214 -37.76 8.11 0.97
CA ASP A 214 -37.37 6.68 0.94
C ASP A 214 -37.62 5.95 2.29
N ALA A 215 -38.55 6.46 3.11
CA ALA A 215 -38.98 5.78 4.33
C ALA A 215 -39.77 4.50 4.01
N LEU A 216 -39.07 3.36 4.03
CA LEU A 216 -39.55 2.04 4.44
C LEU A 216 -40.96 1.66 3.94
N GLU A 217 -41.09 1.22 2.70
CA GLU A 217 -42.12 0.22 2.38
C GLU A 217 -41.63 -1.14 2.91
N THR A 218 -42.18 -1.53 4.06
CA THR A 218 -42.15 -2.92 4.53
C THR A 218 -42.89 -3.81 3.54
N ARG A 219 -42.17 -4.51 2.67
CA ARG A 219 -42.77 -5.58 1.86
C ARG A 219 -42.41 -6.97 2.38
N GLN A 220 -43.48 -7.73 2.56
CA GLN A 220 -43.57 -9.14 2.95
C GLN A 220 -42.72 -10.08 2.07
N PRO A 221 -42.40 -11.29 2.57
CA PRO A 221 -41.57 -12.25 1.86
C PRO A 221 -42.28 -12.75 0.59
N VAL A 222 -41.63 -12.58 -0.56
CA VAL A 222 -42.06 -13.22 -1.80
C VAL A 222 -41.47 -14.62 -1.84
N SER A 223 -42.32 -15.63 -1.84
CA SER A 223 -41.96 -17.02 -2.14
C SER A 223 -41.53 -17.11 -3.61
N GLY A 224 -40.23 -17.21 -3.85
CA GLY A 224 -39.69 -17.55 -5.16
C GLY A 224 -39.76 -19.05 -5.37
N GLU A 225 -40.63 -19.48 -6.29
CA GLU A 225 -40.67 -20.85 -6.78
C GLU A 225 -39.40 -21.18 -7.57
N ASP A 226 -38.93 -22.38 -7.28
CA ASP A 226 -37.78 -23.08 -7.80
C ASP A 226 -37.93 -23.35 -9.30
N ARG A 227 -36.98 -22.87 -10.13
CA ARG A 227 -36.76 -23.40 -11.48
C ARG A 227 -35.27 -23.52 -11.73
N THR A 228 -34.71 -24.60 -11.22
CA THR A 228 -33.43 -25.15 -11.64
C THR A 228 -33.47 -25.42 -13.15
N SER A 229 -32.60 -24.77 -13.93
CA SER A 229 -32.32 -25.15 -15.31
C SER A 229 -30.89 -25.66 -15.39
N LEU A 230 -30.78 -26.98 -15.50
CA LEU A 230 -29.53 -27.71 -15.61
C LEU A 230 -29.02 -27.59 -17.06
N PHE A 231 -28.02 -26.75 -17.30
CA PHE A 231 -27.24 -26.81 -18.53
C PHE A 231 -26.02 -27.70 -18.29
N PHE A 232 -26.04 -28.91 -18.87
CA PHE A 232 -24.87 -29.77 -18.97
C PHE A 232 -23.97 -29.24 -20.09
N THR A 233 -22.88 -28.56 -19.72
CA THR A 233 -21.78 -28.25 -20.65
C THR A 233 -20.72 -29.34 -20.52
N THR A 234 -20.56 -30.14 -21.58
CA THR A 234 -19.49 -31.12 -21.73
C THR A 234 -18.14 -30.43 -21.80
N ILE A 235 -17.27 -30.66 -20.82
CA ILE A 235 -15.86 -30.26 -20.86
C ILE A 235 -15.10 -31.30 -21.69
N VAL A 236 -14.53 -30.87 -22.81
CA VAL A 236 -13.57 -31.66 -23.58
C VAL A 236 -12.22 -31.56 -22.89
N LEU A 237 -11.65 -32.70 -22.50
CA LEU A 237 -10.35 -32.80 -21.84
C LEU A 237 -9.25 -32.63 -22.89
N SER A 238 -8.65 -31.44 -22.97
CA SER A 238 -7.43 -31.18 -23.74
C SER A 238 -6.24 -31.81 -23.02
N ALA A 239 -5.45 -32.63 -23.73
CA ALA A 239 -4.21 -33.21 -23.24
C ALA A 239 -3.20 -32.14 -22.78
N PRO A 240 -2.27 -32.45 -21.85
CA PRO A 240 -1.21 -31.51 -21.50
C PRO A 240 -0.32 -31.31 -22.73
N ALA A 241 -0.23 -30.07 -23.21
CA ALA A 241 0.90 -29.67 -24.03
C ALA A 241 2.15 -29.71 -23.14
N ASP A 242 3.21 -30.33 -23.62
CA ASP A 242 4.54 -30.33 -23.00
C ASP A 242 4.93 -28.92 -22.57
N LEU A 243 4.90 -28.65 -21.27
CA LEU A 243 5.52 -27.48 -20.67
C LEU A 243 7.03 -27.71 -20.61
N THR A 244 7.68 -27.73 -21.77
CA THR A 244 9.07 -27.28 -21.83
C THR A 244 9.04 -25.75 -21.79
N SER A 245 8.83 -25.18 -20.61
CA SER A 245 8.95 -23.74 -20.38
C SER A 245 9.87 -23.49 -19.19
N ARG A 246 11.13 -23.24 -19.56
CA ARG A 246 12.09 -22.37 -18.88
C ARG A 246 12.34 -22.67 -17.40
N GLN A 247 13.31 -23.55 -17.14
CA GLN A 247 14.39 -23.13 -16.25
C GLN A 247 14.93 -21.81 -16.81
N SER A 248 14.53 -20.67 -16.24
CA SER A 248 15.38 -19.49 -16.33
C SER A 248 16.76 -19.92 -15.86
N SER A 249 17.79 -19.80 -16.70
CA SER A 249 19.15 -20.07 -16.28
C SER A 249 19.40 -19.35 -14.95
N ASP A 250 19.91 -20.04 -13.93
CA ASP A 250 20.20 -19.46 -12.61
C ASP A 250 21.20 -18.28 -12.67
N CYS A 251 21.77 -18.03 -13.84
CA CYS A 251 22.60 -16.91 -14.18
C CYS A 251 21.84 -15.97 -15.13
N SER A 252 21.68 -14.73 -14.73
CA SER A 252 21.32 -13.61 -15.60
C SER A 252 22.59 -12.85 -16.01
N ALA A 253 22.50 -12.01 -17.03
CA ALA A 253 23.60 -11.09 -17.35
C ALA A 253 23.82 -10.08 -16.21
N VAL A 254 22.73 -9.53 -15.68
CA VAL A 254 22.72 -8.56 -14.58
C VAL A 254 21.71 -8.98 -13.52
N GLN A 255 22.09 -8.88 -12.24
CA GLN A 255 21.19 -9.12 -11.12
C GLN A 255 21.20 -7.94 -10.13
N LEU A 256 20.03 -7.43 -9.80
CA LEU A 256 19.82 -6.53 -8.67
C LEU A 256 19.87 -7.35 -7.37
N VAL A 257 20.76 -6.99 -6.45
CA VAL A 257 20.81 -7.50 -5.08
C VAL A 257 20.39 -6.36 -4.16
N HIS A 258 19.24 -6.47 -3.51
CA HIS A 258 18.64 -5.38 -2.74
C HIS A 258 18.44 -5.73 -1.26
N ALA A 259 18.93 -4.87 -0.37
CA ALA A 259 18.66 -4.91 1.07
C ALA A 259 17.53 -3.93 1.42
N ALA A 260 16.42 -4.46 1.95
CA ALA A 260 15.22 -3.68 2.27
C ALA A 260 15.39 -2.77 3.51
N GLY A 261 14.49 -1.81 3.72
CA GLY A 261 14.50 -0.91 4.87
C GLY A 261 13.94 -1.52 6.16
N THR A 262 13.83 -0.69 7.21
CA THR A 262 13.27 -1.11 8.51
C THR A 262 11.81 -1.50 8.38
N GLY A 263 11.45 -2.69 8.88
CA GLY A 263 10.10 -3.25 8.87
C GLY A 263 9.65 -3.81 7.51
N GLU A 264 10.52 -3.78 6.50
CA GLU A 264 10.16 -4.22 5.15
C GLU A 264 10.29 -5.73 4.97
N VAL A 265 9.56 -6.26 3.98
CA VAL A 265 9.61 -7.67 3.57
C VAL A 265 9.93 -7.73 2.09
N GLY A 266 10.71 -8.74 1.68
CA GLY A 266 11.08 -8.93 0.28
C GLY A 266 11.89 -7.77 -0.26
N LEU A 267 11.51 -7.23 -1.42
CA LEU A 267 12.22 -6.11 -2.05
C LEU A 267 11.82 -4.74 -1.48
N GLY A 268 10.79 -4.64 -0.64
CA GLY A 268 10.36 -3.37 -0.05
C GLY A 268 9.83 -2.34 -1.05
N ILE A 269 9.59 -1.12 -0.57
CA ILE A 269 9.03 0.00 -1.34
C ILE A 269 9.97 0.52 -2.40
N VAL A 270 11.28 0.42 -2.19
CA VAL A 270 12.30 0.87 -3.15
C VAL A 270 12.71 -0.25 -4.09
N GLY A 271 13.06 -1.43 -3.57
CA GLY A 271 13.60 -2.51 -4.39
C GLY A 271 12.59 -3.08 -5.38
N THR A 272 11.28 -3.09 -5.05
CA THR A 272 10.24 -3.61 -5.95
C THR A 272 10.11 -2.79 -7.24
N PRO A 273 9.84 -1.47 -7.18
CA PRO A 273 9.80 -0.65 -8.38
C PRO A 273 11.19 -0.51 -9.04
N LEU A 274 12.29 -0.54 -8.28
CA LEU A 274 13.65 -0.55 -8.84
C LEU A 274 13.92 -1.80 -9.68
N ALA A 275 13.52 -2.99 -9.23
CA ALA A 275 13.65 -4.22 -10.00
C ALA A 275 12.90 -4.13 -11.35
N SER A 276 11.67 -3.61 -11.32
CA SER A 276 10.86 -3.39 -12.53
C SER A 276 11.50 -2.38 -13.50
N ALA A 277 11.98 -1.25 -12.96
CA ALA A 277 12.63 -0.21 -13.73
C ALA A 277 13.96 -0.69 -14.35
N LEU A 278 14.76 -1.46 -13.61
CA LEU A 278 16.00 -2.06 -14.12
C LEU A 278 15.74 -3.13 -15.19
N ALA A 279 14.76 -4.00 -15.00
CA ALA A 279 14.38 -4.98 -16.02
C ALA A 279 13.93 -4.32 -17.32
N SER A 280 13.32 -3.14 -17.23
CA SER A 280 12.93 -2.32 -18.39
C SER A 280 14.12 -1.59 -19.02
N ALA A 281 15.02 -1.04 -18.22
CA ALA A 281 16.18 -0.28 -18.69
C ALA A 281 17.28 -1.18 -19.29
N ILE A 282 17.48 -2.35 -18.69
CA ILE A 282 18.49 -3.37 -18.99
C ILE A 282 17.77 -4.73 -19.12
N PRO A 283 17.31 -5.10 -20.34
CA PRO A 283 16.54 -6.32 -20.56
C PRO A 283 17.25 -7.58 -20.04
N GLY A 284 16.50 -8.43 -19.34
CA GLY A 284 17.03 -9.66 -18.74
C GLY A 284 17.63 -9.49 -17.34
N THR A 285 17.55 -8.30 -16.75
CA THR A 285 17.90 -8.09 -15.34
C THR A 285 16.95 -8.87 -14.43
N THR A 286 17.51 -9.64 -13.50
CA THR A 286 16.76 -10.34 -12.44
C THR A 286 16.98 -9.65 -11.10
N SER A 287 16.20 -9.99 -10.08
CA SER A 287 16.33 -9.41 -8.73
C SER A 287 16.44 -10.48 -7.64
N TYR A 288 17.18 -10.15 -6.59
CA TYR A 288 17.31 -10.91 -5.36
C TYR A 288 17.12 -9.98 -4.16
N SER A 289 16.25 -10.38 -3.24
CA SER A 289 16.05 -9.72 -1.94
C SER A 289 16.98 -10.38 -0.92
N VAL A 290 17.79 -9.56 -0.24
CA VAL A 290 18.66 -10.03 0.83
C VAL A 290 17.80 -10.49 2.01
N SER A 291 17.92 -11.77 2.37
CA SER A 291 17.18 -12.35 3.48
C SER A 291 17.84 -12.05 4.82
N TYR A 292 17.42 -10.96 5.48
CA TYR A 292 17.88 -10.61 6.83
C TYR A 292 16.75 -10.00 7.67
N SER A 293 16.99 -9.82 8.97
CA SER A 293 16.00 -9.21 9.86
C SER A 293 15.91 -7.70 9.67
N THR A 294 14.74 -7.23 9.23
CA THR A 294 14.45 -5.81 9.00
C THR A 294 13.89 -5.09 10.23
N ILE A 295 13.79 -5.72 11.40
CA ILE A 295 13.28 -5.06 12.63
C ILE A 295 14.09 -3.80 13.01
N ALA A 296 13.53 -2.94 13.87
CA ALA A 296 14.18 -1.72 14.36
C ALA A 296 15.29 -1.98 15.42
N GLU A 297 16.25 -2.81 15.04
CA GLU A 297 17.53 -3.04 15.69
C GLU A 297 18.58 -2.76 14.61
N TYR A 298 19.69 -2.08 14.90
CA TYR A 298 20.58 -1.54 13.84
C TYR A 298 22.04 -1.96 13.98
N VAL A 299 22.41 -2.68 15.03
CA VAL A 299 23.78 -3.14 15.24
C VAL A 299 23.91 -4.57 14.70
N VAL A 300 23.18 -5.51 15.30
CA VAL A 300 23.32 -6.94 15.01
C VAL A 300 22.75 -7.27 13.63
N THR A 301 21.57 -6.74 13.33
CA THR A 301 20.85 -7.11 12.11
C THR A 301 21.42 -6.44 10.85
N VAL A 302 22.02 -5.24 10.96
CA VAL A 302 22.76 -4.63 9.85
C VAL A 302 24.01 -5.45 9.52
N GLN A 303 24.78 -5.84 10.54
CA GLN A 303 25.95 -6.70 10.35
C GLN A 303 25.56 -8.07 9.74
N ALA A 304 24.49 -8.69 10.25
CA ALA A 304 23.98 -9.95 9.70
C ALA A 304 23.53 -9.80 8.25
N GLY A 305 22.86 -8.71 7.90
CA GLY A 305 22.46 -8.39 6.53
C GLY A 305 23.67 -8.23 5.61
N ALA A 306 24.71 -7.55 6.07
CA ALA A 306 25.95 -7.34 5.33
C ALA A 306 26.68 -8.66 5.05
N SER A 307 26.87 -9.50 6.08
CA SER A 307 27.47 -10.83 5.92
C SER A 307 26.65 -11.73 5.00
N THR A 308 25.31 -11.66 5.10
CA THR A 308 24.41 -12.41 4.21
C THR A 308 24.56 -11.97 2.76
N THR A 309 24.64 -10.66 2.52
CA THR A 309 24.85 -10.07 1.20
C THR A 309 26.17 -10.52 0.59
N ALA A 310 27.27 -10.44 1.37
CA ALA A 310 28.59 -10.87 0.94
C ALA A 310 28.61 -12.37 0.57
N ASN A 311 28.10 -13.23 1.45
CA ASN A 311 28.03 -14.67 1.20
C ASN A 311 27.23 -15.03 -0.04
N TYR A 312 26.10 -14.33 -0.24
CA TYR A 312 25.27 -14.51 -1.44
C TYR A 312 26.05 -14.13 -2.70
N LEU A 313 26.66 -12.94 -2.73
CA LEU A 313 27.40 -12.45 -3.89
C LEU A 313 28.60 -13.33 -4.23
N SER A 314 29.38 -13.79 -3.25
CA SER A 314 30.50 -14.71 -3.49
C SER A 314 30.04 -16.06 -4.05
N THR A 315 28.96 -16.62 -3.50
CA THR A 315 28.38 -17.88 -3.98
C THR A 315 27.85 -17.75 -5.40
N GLN A 316 27.09 -16.69 -5.66
CA GLN A 316 26.46 -16.44 -6.94
C GLN A 316 27.49 -16.09 -8.02
N SER A 317 28.51 -15.30 -7.68
CA SER A 317 29.65 -14.96 -8.56
C SER A 317 30.44 -16.21 -8.98
N SER A 318 30.58 -17.19 -8.09
CA SER A 318 31.27 -18.46 -8.37
C SER A 318 30.44 -19.36 -9.30
N ARG A 319 29.12 -19.41 -9.09
CA ARG A 319 28.18 -20.17 -9.93
C ARG A 319 28.00 -19.54 -11.30
N CYS A 320 28.03 -18.21 -11.37
CA CYS A 320 27.77 -17.42 -12.56
C CYS A 320 28.95 -16.48 -12.84
N PRO A 321 30.09 -16.98 -13.39
CA PRO A 321 31.32 -16.20 -13.51
C PRO A 321 31.17 -14.90 -14.31
N ASN A 322 30.26 -14.88 -15.29
CA ASN A 322 30.01 -13.73 -16.16
C ASN A 322 28.87 -12.82 -15.68
N GLN A 323 28.15 -13.19 -14.62
CA GLN A 323 27.06 -12.38 -14.09
C GLN A 323 27.62 -11.14 -13.41
N LYS A 324 27.01 -10.00 -13.71
CA LYS A 324 27.29 -8.72 -13.07
C LYS A 324 26.17 -8.35 -12.10
N PHE A 325 26.48 -7.50 -11.13
CA PHE A 325 25.56 -7.16 -10.06
C PHE A 325 25.35 -5.65 -9.94
N ILE A 326 24.12 -5.28 -9.60
CA ILE A 326 23.77 -3.97 -9.09
C ILE A 326 23.43 -4.16 -7.63
N LEU A 327 24.15 -3.49 -6.73
CA LEU A 327 23.89 -3.57 -5.30
C LEU A 327 23.00 -2.39 -4.89
N SER A 328 22.00 -2.64 -4.06
CA SER A 328 21.06 -1.60 -3.64
C SER A 328 20.62 -1.76 -2.20
N GLY A 329 20.31 -0.63 -1.54
CA GLY A 329 19.80 -0.61 -0.19
C GLY A 329 18.93 0.61 0.09
N TYR A 330 17.86 0.44 0.86
CA TYR A 330 16.99 1.54 1.32
C TYR A 330 17.06 1.71 2.83
N SER A 331 17.29 2.93 3.32
CA SER A 331 17.31 3.24 4.76
C SER A 331 18.32 2.35 5.52
N LYS A 332 17.87 1.52 6.46
CA LYS A 332 18.66 0.45 7.09
C LYS A 332 19.40 -0.45 6.08
N GLY A 333 18.78 -0.74 4.93
CA GLY A 333 19.39 -1.51 3.86
C GLY A 333 20.58 -0.81 3.21
N ALA A 334 20.63 0.53 3.20
CA ALA A 334 21.83 1.26 2.77
C ALA A 334 23.00 1.01 3.74
N MET A 335 22.73 0.96 5.05
CA MET A 335 23.74 0.59 6.06
C MET A 335 24.25 -0.83 5.86
N VAL A 336 23.37 -1.76 5.47
CA VAL A 336 23.76 -3.14 5.08
C VAL A 336 24.71 -3.13 3.88
N VAL A 337 24.42 -2.33 2.86
CA VAL A 337 25.30 -2.16 1.70
C VAL A 337 26.68 -1.62 2.12
N HIS A 338 26.72 -0.61 2.99
CA HIS A 338 27.99 -0.06 3.50
C HIS A 338 28.84 -1.08 4.26
N GLY A 339 28.21 -1.93 5.07
CA GLY A 339 28.89 -2.96 5.86
C GLY A 339 29.26 -4.22 5.08
N THR A 340 28.86 -4.34 3.82
CA THR A 340 29.15 -5.54 3.00
C THR A 340 30.63 -5.58 2.65
N GLU A 341 31.33 -6.64 3.04
CA GLU A 341 32.73 -6.85 2.68
C GLU A 341 32.85 -7.89 1.56
N LEU A 342 33.48 -7.51 0.45
CA LEU A 342 33.64 -8.35 -0.74
C LEU A 342 35.12 -8.55 -1.07
N ASP A 343 35.44 -9.69 -1.66
CA ASP A 343 36.75 -9.89 -2.30
C ASP A 343 36.83 -9.18 -3.66
N ASP A 344 38.05 -8.95 -4.15
CA ASP A 344 38.29 -8.18 -5.39
C ASP A 344 37.67 -8.85 -6.64
N SER A 345 37.52 -10.18 -6.63
CA SER A 345 36.90 -10.92 -7.74
C SER A 345 35.39 -10.65 -7.83
N VAL A 346 34.73 -10.38 -6.70
CA VAL A 346 33.32 -10.00 -6.66
C VAL A 346 33.16 -8.49 -6.84
N LYS A 347 34.01 -7.65 -6.22
CA LYS A 347 33.96 -6.18 -6.39
C LYS A 347 34.00 -5.77 -7.86
N SER A 348 34.88 -6.38 -8.67
CA SER A 348 35.00 -6.13 -10.11
C SER A 348 33.77 -6.55 -10.94
N LYS A 349 32.79 -7.22 -10.33
CA LYS A 349 31.50 -7.58 -10.93
C LYS A 349 30.35 -6.66 -10.48
N ILE A 350 30.56 -5.76 -9.53
CA ILE A 350 29.57 -4.75 -9.15
C ILE A 350 29.66 -3.57 -10.12
N MET A 351 28.60 -3.34 -10.89
CA MET A 351 28.55 -2.29 -11.90
C MET A 351 28.10 -0.95 -11.32
N SER A 352 27.21 -1.01 -10.33
CA SER A 352 26.66 0.16 -9.67
C SER A 352 26.21 -0.16 -8.26
N VAL A 353 26.30 0.83 -7.38
CA VAL A 353 25.67 0.82 -6.07
C VAL A 353 24.60 1.91 -6.01
N LEU A 354 23.37 1.54 -5.67
CA LEU A 354 22.19 2.41 -5.65
C LEU A 354 21.56 2.41 -4.25
N VAL A 355 21.83 3.43 -3.45
CA VAL A 355 21.23 3.55 -2.12
C VAL A 355 20.26 4.71 -2.01
N PHE A 356 19.25 4.56 -1.16
CA PHE A 356 18.15 5.52 -0.99
C PHE A 356 17.95 5.78 0.50
N GLY A 357 17.85 7.06 0.89
CA GLY A 357 17.65 7.43 2.30
C GLY A 357 18.78 6.96 3.22
N ASP A 358 20.02 7.00 2.72
CA ASP A 358 21.20 6.46 3.40
C ASP A 358 21.56 7.25 4.67
N PRO A 359 21.44 6.64 5.88
CA PRO A 359 21.76 7.33 7.14
C PRO A 359 23.26 7.67 7.29
N LEU A 360 24.15 6.95 6.60
CA LEU A 360 25.59 7.14 6.70
C LEU A 360 26.10 8.24 5.76
N ARG A 361 25.26 8.72 4.85
CA ARG A 361 25.56 9.76 3.87
C ARG A 361 26.08 11.04 4.52
N SER A 362 25.34 11.56 5.50
CA SER A 362 25.67 12.83 6.17
C SER A 362 26.82 12.71 7.19
N MET A 363 27.14 11.49 7.61
CA MET A 363 28.18 11.24 8.60
C MET A 363 29.59 11.19 7.98
N GLN A 364 29.72 11.18 6.64
CA GLN A 364 30.99 11.06 5.91
C GLN A 364 31.85 9.84 6.30
N ILE A 365 31.24 8.81 6.90
CA ILE A 365 31.88 7.53 7.24
C ILE A 365 31.51 6.41 6.26
N ALA A 366 30.79 6.75 5.20
CA ALA A 366 30.30 5.82 4.19
C ALA A 366 31.47 5.12 3.45
N THR A 367 31.55 3.81 3.60
CA THR A 367 32.42 2.91 2.80
C THR A 367 31.60 2.18 1.76
N TRP A 368 32.14 1.93 0.57
CA TRP A 368 31.40 1.24 -0.50
C TRP A 368 32.03 -0.11 -0.82
N PRO A 369 31.23 -1.16 -1.07
CA PRO A 369 31.72 -2.51 -1.31
C PRO A 369 32.25 -2.71 -2.74
N ILE A 370 32.97 -1.73 -3.27
CA ILE A 370 33.51 -1.72 -4.63
C ILE A 370 34.89 -1.06 -4.66
N ASP A 371 35.65 -1.34 -5.71
CA ASP A 371 36.92 -0.65 -5.94
C ASP A 371 36.68 0.74 -6.54
N SER A 372 37.47 1.72 -6.09
CA SER A 372 37.46 3.11 -6.58
C SER A 372 36.04 3.72 -6.65
N PRO A 373 35.29 3.79 -5.53
CA PRO A 373 33.95 4.37 -5.53
C PRO A 373 33.99 5.85 -5.93
N SER A 374 33.20 6.20 -6.94
CA SER A 374 32.93 7.56 -7.38
C SER A 374 31.45 7.85 -7.16
N VAL A 375 31.16 8.62 -6.12
CA VAL A 375 29.81 8.83 -5.59
C VAL A 375 29.15 10.04 -6.22
N ASN A 376 27.95 9.85 -6.76
CA ASN A 376 27.03 10.93 -7.04
C ASN A 376 26.08 11.13 -5.85
N LEU A 377 26.24 12.26 -5.16
CA LEU A 377 25.36 12.67 -4.07
C LEU A 377 24.09 13.37 -4.58
N THR A 378 24.06 13.94 -5.80
CA THR A 378 22.85 14.54 -6.38
C THR A 378 22.39 13.80 -7.65
N PRO A 379 22.06 12.49 -7.54
CA PRO A 379 21.76 11.66 -8.71
C PRO A 379 20.49 12.08 -9.46
N LYS A 380 19.59 12.82 -8.80
CA LYS A 380 18.38 13.37 -9.42
C LYS A 380 18.66 14.45 -10.47
N ASP A 381 19.81 15.13 -10.40
CA ASP A 381 20.20 16.16 -11.36
C ASP A 381 20.68 15.59 -12.70
N GLY A 382 20.72 14.25 -12.84
CA GLY A 382 21.02 13.57 -14.10
C GLY A 382 22.51 13.43 -14.43
N LYS A 383 23.44 13.74 -13.50
CA LYS A 383 24.89 13.51 -13.68
C LYS A 383 25.24 12.02 -13.55
N ALA A 384 25.38 11.32 -14.67
CA ALA A 384 25.76 9.89 -14.70
C ALA A 384 27.09 9.68 -15.44
N GLY A 385 28.11 10.48 -15.12
CA GLY A 385 29.42 10.46 -15.80
C GLY A 385 30.22 9.20 -15.47
N THR A 386 31.38 9.35 -14.82
CA THR A 386 32.22 8.22 -14.38
C THR A 386 31.84 7.70 -12.99
N GLN A 387 30.70 8.12 -12.43
CA GLN A 387 30.23 7.70 -11.12
C GLN A 387 29.64 6.28 -11.18
N ASN A 388 30.01 5.45 -10.22
CA ASN A 388 29.54 4.08 -10.06
C ASN A 388 28.74 3.87 -8.77
N VAL A 389 28.57 4.92 -7.96
CA VAL A 389 27.68 4.93 -6.80
C VAL A 389 26.70 6.10 -6.92
N ALA A 390 25.42 5.83 -6.74
CA ALA A 390 24.38 6.85 -6.60
C ALA A 390 23.75 6.74 -5.21
N SER A 391 23.92 7.80 -4.41
CA SER A 391 23.26 7.94 -3.12
C SER A 391 22.10 8.92 -3.30
N PHE A 392 20.88 8.38 -3.35
CA PHE A 392 19.65 9.16 -3.44
C PHE A 392 19.27 9.64 -2.04
N CYS A 393 19.14 10.96 -1.92
CA CYS A 393 18.66 11.59 -0.72
C CYS A 393 17.67 12.67 -1.12
N ASN A 394 16.45 12.59 -0.59
CA ASN A 394 15.44 13.60 -0.82
C ASN A 394 15.70 14.80 0.09
N ASP A 395 15.47 16.00 -0.42
CA ASP A 395 15.56 17.22 0.37
C ASP A 395 14.63 17.08 1.59
N GLY A 396 15.21 17.22 2.80
CA GLY A 396 14.47 17.05 4.06
C GLY A 396 14.21 15.60 4.47
N ASP A 397 14.86 14.60 3.88
CA ASP A 397 14.86 13.23 4.41
C ASP A 397 15.60 13.21 5.75
N MET A 398 14.88 12.92 6.84
CA MET A 398 15.43 13.00 8.20
C MET A 398 16.67 12.12 8.44
N PHE A 399 16.87 11.06 7.65
CA PHE A 399 17.96 10.12 7.85
C PHE A 399 19.21 10.52 7.08
N CYS A 400 19.06 10.99 5.84
CA CYS A 400 20.20 11.27 4.97
C CYS A 400 20.50 12.78 4.80
N ASP A 401 19.56 13.66 5.16
CA ASP A 401 19.67 15.13 5.10
C ASP A 401 19.03 15.79 6.36
N PRO A 402 19.59 15.58 7.57
CA PRO A 402 19.04 16.17 8.78
C PRO A 402 19.35 17.68 8.89
N PRO A 403 18.42 18.50 9.43
CA PRO A 403 17.11 18.15 9.97
C PRO A 403 16.07 17.88 8.87
N GLY A 404 15.18 16.90 9.08
CA GLY A 404 14.18 16.50 8.10
C GLY A 404 12.96 15.78 8.71
N THR A 405 12.08 15.25 7.86
CA THR A 405 10.86 14.51 8.24
C THR A 405 10.80 13.11 7.61
N LEU A 406 9.77 12.32 7.95
CA LEU A 406 9.64 10.96 7.45
C LEU A 406 9.13 10.93 6.01
N ILE A 407 8.38 11.94 5.58
CA ILE A 407 7.81 11.99 4.23
C ILE A 407 8.90 11.83 3.16
N PRO A 408 9.94 12.69 3.08
CA PRO A 408 10.87 12.60 1.96
C PRO A 408 11.58 11.24 1.96
N HIS A 409 11.75 10.63 3.13
CA HIS A 409 12.29 9.28 3.26
C HIS A 409 11.41 8.19 2.64
N LEU A 410 10.09 8.31 2.68
CA LEU A 410 9.15 7.31 2.12
C LEU A 410 8.87 7.51 0.62
N MET A 411 9.27 8.65 0.05
CA MET A 411 8.82 9.09 -1.28
C MET A 411 9.68 8.66 -2.46
N TYR A 412 10.83 8.01 -2.24
CA TYR A 412 11.68 7.46 -3.31
C TYR A 412 10.94 6.67 -4.41
N PRO A 413 9.90 5.85 -4.10
CA PRO A 413 9.17 5.10 -5.13
C PRO A 413 8.32 5.98 -6.07
N MET A 414 8.14 7.26 -5.73
CA MET A 414 7.08 8.11 -6.27
C MET A 414 7.57 9.47 -6.79
N ASP A 415 8.87 9.75 -6.67
CA ASP A 415 9.46 11.08 -6.89
C ASP A 415 10.46 11.13 -8.04
N GLY A 416 10.51 10.07 -8.87
CA GLY A 416 11.44 9.92 -9.98
C GLY A 416 12.79 9.32 -9.62
N SER A 417 13.08 9.02 -8.34
CA SER A 417 14.35 8.43 -7.91
C SER A 417 14.58 7.05 -8.52
N ILE A 418 13.51 6.25 -8.63
CA ILE A 418 13.59 4.90 -9.21
C ILE A 418 14.03 4.94 -10.67
N GLU A 419 13.42 5.81 -11.48
CA GLU A 419 13.75 5.98 -12.89
C GLU A 419 15.16 6.54 -13.08
N ALA A 420 15.56 7.50 -12.25
CA ALA A 420 16.90 8.06 -12.23
C ALA A 420 17.95 6.99 -11.88
N ALA A 421 17.67 6.13 -10.89
CA ALA A 421 18.55 5.04 -10.48
C ALA A 421 18.70 3.97 -11.58
N ALA A 422 17.61 3.60 -12.24
CA ALA A 422 17.67 2.66 -13.36
C ALA A 422 18.47 3.23 -14.54
N LYS A 423 18.32 4.53 -14.84
CA LYS A 423 19.12 5.22 -15.84
C LYS A 423 20.61 5.28 -15.47
N PHE A 424 20.91 5.55 -14.20
CA PHE A 424 22.28 5.55 -13.67
C PHE A 424 22.95 4.19 -13.83
N ALA A 425 22.26 3.11 -13.45
CA ALA A 425 22.78 1.75 -13.61
C ALA A 425 22.99 1.38 -15.07
N LYS A 426 22.06 1.75 -15.96
CA LYS A 426 22.20 1.51 -17.41
C LYS A 426 23.41 2.20 -18.01
N ALA A 427 23.76 3.40 -17.55
CA ALA A 427 24.94 4.12 -18.03
C ALA A 427 26.26 3.43 -17.64
N ASN A 428 26.23 2.58 -16.60
CA ASN A 428 27.35 1.78 -16.11
C ASN A 428 27.29 0.31 -16.57
N ALA A 429 26.30 -0.05 -17.41
CA ALA A 429 26.00 -1.43 -17.82
C ALA A 429 26.86 -1.93 -18.99
#